data_AF-S4PRB9-F1
#
_entry.id   AF-S4PRB9-F1
#
_cell.length_a   1.000
_cell.length_b   1.000
_cell.length_c   1.000
_cell.angle_alpha   90.00
_cell.angle_beta   90.00
_cell.angle_gamma   90.00
#
_symmetry.space_group_name_H-M   'P 1'
#
loop_
_entity.id
_entity.type
_entity.pdbx_description
1 polymer ?
#
loop_
_entity_poly.entity_id
_entity_poly.type
_entity_poly.pdbx_seq_one_letter_code
_entity_poly.pdbx_strand_id
1 'polypeptide(L)' 'MTDPRPAKNLKTYEAWRCDKKDFPPKPCNLSNKCALSFKLPDSNFTDTRYMETCSECPNQYPWLGDSGGTGIP' A
#
# COMPACT_ATOMS: atom_id res chain seq x y z
N MET A 1 12.40 -19.36 -8.08
CA MET A 1 12.22 -19.11 -9.53
C MET A 1 11.45 -20.29 -10.10
N THR A 2 10.21 -20.06 -10.55
CA THR A 2 9.28 -21.13 -10.95
C THR A 2 9.31 -21.45 -12.45
N ASP A 3 9.71 -20.50 -13.31
CA ASP A 3 9.87 -20.69 -14.76
C ASP A 3 11.09 -19.92 -15.29
N PRO A 4 12.30 -20.51 -15.25
CA PRO A 4 13.51 -19.87 -15.75
C PRO A 4 13.50 -19.77 -17.29
N ARG A 5 13.74 -18.56 -17.81
CA ARG A 5 13.79 -18.29 -19.26
C ARG A 5 15.15 -17.73 -19.67
N PRO A 6 15.70 -18.15 -20.83
CA PRO A 6 16.91 -17.54 -21.38
C PRO A 6 16.71 -16.05 -21.66
N ALA A 7 17.78 -15.24 -21.50
CA ALA A 7 17.75 -13.79 -21.70
C ALA A 7 17.14 -13.36 -23.06
N LYS A 8 17.42 -14.13 -24.12
CA LYS A 8 16.87 -13.91 -25.47
C LYS A 8 15.34 -13.94 -25.55
N ASN A 9 14.68 -14.65 -24.63
CA ASN A 9 13.23 -14.81 -24.61
C ASN A 9 12.53 -13.78 -23.71
N LEU A 10 13.27 -12.95 -22.96
CA LEU A 10 12.68 -12.01 -22.01
C LEU A 10 11.93 -10.86 -22.71
N LYS A 11 12.31 -10.49 -23.94
CA LYS A 11 11.65 -9.43 -24.71
C LYS A 11 10.20 -9.77 -25.07
N THR A 12 9.88 -11.05 -25.22
CA THR A 12 8.54 -11.53 -25.60
C THR A 12 7.81 -12.22 -24.45
N TYR A 13 8.39 -12.23 -23.25
CA TYR A 13 7.81 -12.90 -22.11
C TYR A 13 6.60 -12.12 -21.59
N GLU A 14 5.42 -12.69 -21.81
CA GLU A 14 4.15 -11.99 -21.59
C GLU A 14 3.96 -11.50 -20.15
N ALA A 15 4.33 -12.29 -19.15
CA ALA A 15 4.17 -11.88 -17.75
C ALA A 15 5.00 -10.65 -17.36
N TRP A 16 6.01 -10.29 -18.16
CA TRP A 16 6.85 -9.10 -17.96
C TRP A 16 6.57 -7.99 -18.98
N ARG A 17 5.56 -8.15 -19.84
CA ARG A 17 5.18 -7.13 -20.81
C ARG A 17 4.51 -5.93 -20.13
N CYS A 18 5.28 -4.86 -19.94
CA CYS A 18 4.79 -3.58 -19.40
C CYS A 18 4.18 -2.65 -20.48
N ASP A 19 4.18 -3.07 -21.74
CA ASP A 19 3.70 -2.27 -22.87
C ASP A 19 2.17 -2.34 -23.07
N LYS A 20 1.51 -3.29 -22.42
CA LYS A 20 0.04 -3.32 -22.34
C LYS A 20 -0.42 -2.16 -21.45
N LYS A 21 -1.09 -1.17 -22.04
CA LYS A 21 -1.65 0.00 -21.33
C LYS A 21 -3.09 -0.22 -20.84
N ASP A 22 -3.47 -1.47 -20.60
CA ASP A 22 -4.77 -1.81 -20.02
C ASP A 22 -4.71 -1.60 -18.50
N PHE A 23 -4.56 -0.34 -18.11
CA PHE A 23 -4.52 0.05 -16.71
C PHE A 23 -5.94 0.34 -16.22
N PRO A 24 -6.26 -0.02 -14.97
CA PRO A 24 -7.50 0.44 -14.35
C PRO A 24 -7.56 1.97 -14.34
N PRO A 25 -8.77 2.56 -14.28
CA PRO A 25 -8.90 3.99 -14.12
C PRO A 25 -8.18 4.45 -12.85
N LYS A 26 -7.84 5.74 -12.79
CA LYS A 26 -7.29 6.35 -11.58
C LYS A 26 -8.20 6.03 -10.39
N PRO A 27 -7.66 5.59 -9.25
CA PRO A 27 -8.46 5.09 -8.13
C PRO A 27 -9.35 6.16 -7.50
N CYS A 28 -8.91 7.43 -7.47
CA CYS A 28 -9.70 8.56 -7.01
C CYS A 28 -9.26 9.87 -7.68
N ASN A 29 -10.13 10.89 -7.66
CA ASN A 29 -9.81 12.24 -8.17
C ASN A 29 -9.09 13.11 -7.12
N LEU A 30 -9.53 13.01 -5.85
CA LEU A 30 -8.90 13.66 -4.70
C LEU A 30 -8.63 12.58 -3.66
N SER A 31 -7.42 12.61 -3.10
CA SER A 31 -7.00 11.73 -2.01
C SER A 31 -7.51 12.25 -0.66
N ASN A 32 -7.79 11.31 0.24
CA ASN A 32 -8.01 11.60 1.65
C ASN A 32 -6.67 11.82 2.34
N LYS A 33 -6.59 12.89 3.15
CA LYS A 33 -5.44 13.19 4.00
C LYS A 33 -5.82 12.90 5.44
N CYS A 34 -5.34 11.79 5.96
CA CYS A 34 -5.69 11.29 7.28
C CYS A 34 -4.60 11.66 8.28
N ALA A 35 -4.95 12.45 9.31
CA ALA A 35 -4.10 12.68 10.47
C ALA A 35 -4.43 11.62 11.54
N LEU A 36 -3.58 10.61 11.67
CA LEU A 36 -3.86 9.40 12.43
C LEU A 36 -3.01 9.34 13.69
N SER A 37 -3.62 8.92 14.80
CA SER A 37 -2.88 8.64 16.03
C SER A 37 -1.98 7.42 15.83
N PHE A 38 -0.79 7.45 16.41
CA PHE A 38 0.15 6.34 16.41
C PHE A 38 0.83 6.21 17.77
N LYS A 39 0.80 5.01 18.33
CA LYS A 39 1.51 4.66 19.57
C LYS A 39 2.19 3.32 19.39
N LEU A 40 3.49 3.24 19.70
CA LEU A 40 4.19 1.96 19.75
C LEU A 40 3.78 1.20 21.02
N PRO A 41 3.63 -0.13 20.97
CA PRO A 41 3.25 -0.93 22.14
C PRO A 41 4.17 -0.70 23.34
N ASP A 42 5.47 -0.59 23.11
CA ASP A 42 6.49 -0.42 24.15
C ASP A 42 6.78 1.05 24.49
N SER A 43 6.05 2.00 23.89
CA SER A 43 6.26 3.44 24.08
C SER A 43 5.12 4.09 24.84
N ASN A 44 5.47 5.02 25.73
CA ASN A 44 4.51 5.89 26.39
C ASN A 44 4.20 7.17 25.58
N PHE A 45 4.80 7.32 24.40
CA PHE A 45 4.59 8.47 23.54
C PHE A 45 3.58 8.15 22.43
N THR A 46 2.62 9.05 22.27
CA THR A 46 1.67 9.05 21.15
C THR A 46 2.07 10.16 20.20
N ASP A 47 2.15 9.86 18.92
CA ASP A 47 2.41 10.82 17.85
C ASP A 47 1.27 10.86 16.84
N THR A 48 1.28 11.85 15.95
CA THR A 48 0.37 11.95 14.80
C THR A 48 1.14 11.64 13.52
N ARG A 49 0.62 10.70 12.74
CA ARG A 49 1.18 10.33 11.43
C ARG A 49 0.17 10.62 10.33
N TYR A 50 0.66 11.14 9.21
CA TYR A 50 -0.19 11.47 8.08
C TYR A 50 -0.17 10.33 7.05
N MET A 51 -1.35 9.96 6.57
CA MET A 51 -1.53 8.98 5.51
C MET A 51 -2.38 9.57 4.39
N GLU A 52 -1.92 9.42 3.15
CA GLU A 52 -2.66 9.80 1.96
C GLU A 52 -3.20 8.54 1.29
N THR A 53 -4.52 8.47 1.07
CA THR A 53 -5.18 7.27 0.53
C THR A 53 -6.40 7.65 -0.31
N CYS A 54 -6.78 6.77 -1.24
CA CYS A 54 -8.07 6.87 -1.95
C CYS A 54 -9.20 6.15 -1.20
N SER A 55 -8.89 5.37 -0.16
CA SER A 55 -9.88 4.70 0.70
C SER A 55 -10.30 5.62 1.86
N GLU A 56 -11.32 5.22 2.61
CA GLU A 56 -11.70 5.92 3.84
C GLU A 56 -10.54 5.92 4.86
N CYS A 57 -10.47 6.97 5.69
CA CYS A 57 -9.43 7.05 6.72
C CYS A 57 -9.64 5.95 7.77
N PRO A 58 -8.59 5.19 8.11
CA PRO A 58 -8.66 4.23 9.22
C PRO A 58 -8.74 4.98 10.55
N ASN A 59 -9.09 4.26 11.62
CA ASN A 59 -9.21 4.84 12.96
C ASN A 59 -7.85 5.13 13.61
N GLN A 60 -6.82 4.34 13.26
CA GLN A 60 -5.44 4.47 13.75
C GLN A 60 -4.44 4.29 12.61
N TYR A 61 -3.21 4.78 12.78
CA TYR A 61 -2.15 4.56 11.79
C TYR A 61 -1.83 3.07 11.66
N PRO A 62 -2.00 2.45 10.47
CA PRO A 62 -1.74 1.03 10.28
C PRO A 62 -0.30 0.65 10.64
N TRP A 63 -0.14 -0.41 11.43
CA TRP A 63 1.18 -0.85 11.90
C TRP A 63 1.24 -2.37 12.15
N LEU A 64 2.39 -2.84 12.63
CA LEU A 64 2.54 -4.19 13.16
C LEU A 64 1.52 -4.40 14.30
N GLY A 65 0.72 -5.46 14.20
CA GLY A 65 -0.37 -5.76 15.14
C GLY A 65 -1.75 -5.26 14.69
N ASP A 66 -1.81 -4.21 13.86
CA ASP A 66 -3.07 -3.68 13.32
C ASP A 66 -2.83 -3.08 11.92
N SER A 67 -2.67 -3.95 10.92
CA SER A 67 -2.43 -3.53 9.54
C SER A 67 -3.67 -2.90 8.88
N GLY A 68 -4.85 -3.05 9.48
CA GLY A 68 -6.08 -2.40 9.04
C GLY A 68 -6.25 -0.98 9.58
N GLY A 69 -5.49 -0.60 10.62
CA GLY A 69 -5.71 0.64 11.35
C GLY A 69 -7.10 0.69 12.02
N THR A 70 -7.60 -0.47 12.45
CA THR A 70 -8.91 -0.61 13.08
C THR A 70 -8.99 0.09 14.44
N GLY A 71 -7.85 0.26 15.12
CA GLY A 71 -7.78 0.82 16.47
C GLY A 71 -8.22 -0.18 17.56
N ILE A 72 -8.30 -1.47 17.23
CA ILE A 72 -8.58 -2.54 18.20
C ILE A 72 -7.25 -2.93 18.89
N PRO A 73 -7.21 -3.05 20.23
CA PRO A 73 -6.02 -3.48 20.98
C PRO A 73 -5.53 -4.88 20.62
#